data_AF-A0A525WL63-F1
#
_entry.id   AF-A0A525WL63-F1
#
_cell.length_a   1.000
_cell.length_b   1.000
_cell.length_c   1.000
_cell.angle_alpha   90.00
_cell.angle_beta   90.00
_cell.angle_gamma   90.00
#
_symmetry.space_group_name_H-M   'P 1'
#
loop_
_entity.id
_entity.type
_entity.pdbx_description
1 polymer ?
#
loop_
_entity_poly.entity_id
_entity_poly.type
_entity_poly.pdbx_seq_one_letter_code
_entity_poly.pdbx_strand_id
1 'polypeptide(L)'
;MSDDDQILRAYATITSIRANVPERHEVEERWVKEFNSAIEKLERSLNIDLQEFKVPQDALKRFVASCNSLTNDVTYLEGLWCERAILMQKLDSVLVYFTGLQDREENPIGFRPFK
;
A
#
# COMPACT_ATOMS: atom_id res chain seq x y z
N MET A 1 19.01 15.77 -7.66
CA MET A 1 18.79 14.94 -6.45
C MET A 1 19.28 13.55 -6.79
N SER A 2 20.00 12.88 -5.89
CA SER A 2 20.40 11.48 -6.12
C SER A 2 19.18 10.57 -6.07
N ASP A 3 19.25 9.42 -6.72
CA ASP A 3 18.18 8.42 -6.70
C ASP A 3 17.98 7.86 -5.28
N ASP A 4 19.05 7.78 -4.48
CA ASP A 4 19.01 7.38 -3.07
C ASP A 4 18.12 8.29 -2.21
N ASP A 5 18.17 9.61 -2.41
CA ASP A 5 17.31 10.56 -1.68
C ASP A 5 15.83 10.38 -2.06
N GLN A 6 15.55 10.04 -3.32
CA GLN A 6 14.19 9.76 -3.78
C GLN A 6 13.64 8.47 -3.16
N ILE A 7 14.47 7.42 -3.10
CA ILE A 7 14.13 6.13 -2.48
C ILE A 7 13.82 6.33 -0.99
N LEU A 8 14.71 7.02 -0.25
CA LEU A 8 14.52 7.29 1.17
C LEU A 8 13.24 8.10 1.45
N ARG A 9 12.96 9.12 0.63
CA ARG A 9 11.74 9.91 0.76
C ARG A 9 10.49 9.09 0.48
N ALA A 10 10.51 8.23 -0.53
CA ALA A 10 9.38 7.37 -0.84
C ALA A 10 9.15 6.32 0.26
N TYR A 11 10.22 5.73 0.79
CA TYR A 11 10.14 4.81 1.94
C TYR A 11 9.59 5.48 3.21
N ALA A 12 10.08 6.69 3.52
CA ALA A 12 9.57 7.49 4.64
C ALA A 12 8.08 7.84 4.44
N THR A 13 7.67 8.15 3.21
CA THR A 13 6.26 8.41 2.86
C THR A 13 5.39 7.18 3.12
N ILE A 14 5.80 6.00 2.63
CA ILE A 14 5.08 4.73 2.82
C ILE A 14 4.96 4.40 4.31
N THR A 15 6.05 4.56 5.08
CA THR A 15 6.07 4.34 6.53
C THR A 15 5.12 5.30 7.25
N SER A 16 5.12 6.57 6.85
CA SER A 16 4.20 7.58 7.38
C SER A 16 2.74 7.24 7.09
N ILE A 17 2.41 6.86 5.85
CA ILE A 17 1.06 6.42 5.47
C ILE A 17 0.62 5.29 6.39
N ARG A 18 1.42 4.23 6.50
CA ARG A 18 1.10 3.07 7.35
C ARG A 18 0.78 3.43 8.79
N ALA A 19 1.50 4.40 9.37
CA ALA A 19 1.29 4.84 10.74
C ALA A 19 0.03 5.70 10.93
N ASN A 20 -0.48 6.32 9.86
CA ASN A 20 -1.54 7.33 9.93
C ASN A 20 -2.85 6.90 9.26
N VAL A 21 -2.89 5.75 8.57
CA VAL A 21 -4.13 5.22 8.01
C VAL A 21 -5.17 5.02 9.12
N PRO A 22 -6.37 5.64 9.01
CA PRO A 22 -7.40 5.56 10.04
C PRO A 22 -7.76 4.12 10.40
N GLU A 23 -8.06 3.86 11.67
CA GLU A 23 -8.53 2.55 12.16
C GLU A 23 -10.02 2.32 11.86
N ARG A 24 -10.41 2.50 10.59
CA ARG A 24 -11.76 2.23 10.08
C ARG A 24 -11.74 1.03 9.16
N HIS A 25 -12.91 0.43 8.92
CA HIS A 25 -13.01 -0.72 8.02
C HIS A 25 -12.67 -0.32 6.57
N GLU A 26 -13.15 0.86 6.14
CA GLU A 26 -12.86 1.46 4.85
C GLU A 26 -12.05 2.76 4.97
N VAL A 27 -11.23 3.03 3.97
CA VAL A 27 -10.37 4.20 3.86
C VAL A 27 -10.62 4.92 2.55
N GLU A 28 -10.59 6.24 2.58
CA GLU A 28 -10.79 7.08 1.41
C GLU A 28 -9.72 6.79 0.33
N GLU A 29 -10.13 6.88 -0.94
CA GLU A 29 -9.26 6.74 -2.11
C GLU A 29 -7.96 7.57 -2.02
N ARG A 30 -7.97 8.71 -1.31
CA ARG A 30 -6.78 9.54 -1.14
C ARG A 30 -5.57 8.78 -0.59
N TRP A 31 -5.79 7.87 0.35
CA TRP A 31 -4.72 7.07 0.96
C TRP A 31 -4.13 6.08 -0.04
N VAL A 32 -4.99 5.48 -0.87
CA VAL A 32 -4.58 4.59 -1.96
C VAL A 32 -3.79 5.36 -3.02
N LYS A 33 -4.25 6.55 -3.42
CA LYS A 33 -3.56 7.41 -4.38
C LYS A 33 -2.18 7.83 -3.88
N GLU A 34 -2.08 8.24 -2.62
CA GLU A 34 -0.81 8.64 -2.02
C GLU A 34 0.19 7.48 -1.97
N PHE A 35 -0.28 6.29 -1.57
CA PHE A 35 0.52 5.07 -1.55
C PHE A 35 0.98 4.67 -2.96
N ASN A 36 0.05 4.54 -3.92
CA ASN A 36 0.38 4.14 -5.30
C ASN A 36 1.35 5.15 -5.97
N SER A 37 1.24 6.45 -5.65
CA SER A 37 2.18 7.46 -6.12
C SER A 37 3.58 7.29 -5.51
N ALA A 38 3.69 6.86 -4.24
CA ALA A 38 4.98 6.54 -3.63
C ALA A 38 5.63 5.31 -4.30
N ILE A 39 4.84 4.28 -4.65
CA ILE A 39 5.32 3.12 -5.41
C ILE A 39 5.84 3.53 -6.79
N GLU A 40 5.13 4.39 -7.51
CA GLU A 40 5.58 4.88 -8.82
C GLU A 40 6.91 5.64 -8.75
N LYS A 41 7.15 6.38 -7.67
CA LYS A 41 8.43 7.03 -7.43
C LYS A 41 9.54 6.01 -7.22
N LEU A 42 9.30 4.98 -6.40
CA LEU A 42 10.26 3.89 -6.18
C LEU A 42 10.57 3.13 -7.48
N GLU A 43 9.55 2.76 -8.25
CA GLU A 43 9.69 2.07 -9.54
C GLU A 43 10.56 2.87 -10.51
N ARG A 44 10.36 4.19 -10.59
CA ARG A 44 11.19 5.08 -11.42
C ARG A 44 12.63 5.21 -10.92
N SER A 45 12.84 5.32 -9.60
CA SER A 45 14.19 5.48 -9.03
C SER A 45 15.01 4.20 -9.06
N LEU A 46 14.37 3.04 -8.93
CA LEU A 46 15.03 1.72 -8.89
C LEU A 46 15.09 1.04 -10.26
N ASN A 47 14.29 1.51 -11.23
CA ASN A 47 14.13 0.89 -12.54
C ASN A 47 13.75 -0.61 -12.45
N ILE A 48 12.83 -0.92 -11.52
CA ILE A 48 12.24 -2.26 -11.33
C ILE A 48 10.72 -2.16 -11.35
N ASP A 49 10.04 -3.19 -11.83
CA ASP A 49 8.59 -3.26 -11.80
C ASP A 49 8.07 -3.48 -10.37
N LEU A 50 7.24 -2.57 -9.87
CA LEU A 50 6.60 -2.65 -8.55
C LEU A 50 5.07 -2.63 -8.65
N GLN A 51 4.51 -2.87 -9.84
CA GLN A 51 3.05 -2.81 -10.04
C GLN A 51 2.30 -3.81 -9.14
N GLU A 52 2.91 -4.93 -8.76
CA GLU A 52 2.34 -5.91 -7.83
C GLU A 52 2.06 -5.34 -6.42
N PHE A 53 2.80 -4.30 -6.00
CA PHE A 53 2.62 -3.66 -4.70
C PHE A 53 1.53 -2.61 -4.71
N LYS A 54 1.05 -2.17 -5.88
CA LYS A 54 -0.01 -1.16 -5.96
C LYS A 54 -1.34 -1.76 -5.54
N VAL A 55 -2.20 -0.93 -4.97
CA VAL A 55 -3.62 -1.26 -4.78
C VAL A 55 -4.31 -1.10 -6.14
N PRO A 56 -5.00 -2.13 -6.64
CA PRO A 56 -5.63 -2.08 -7.94
C PRO A 56 -6.89 -1.21 -7.90
N GLN A 57 -7.26 -0.63 -9.04
CA GLN A 57 -8.33 0.37 -9.11
C GLN A 57 -9.73 -0.23 -8.87
N ASP A 58 -9.90 -1.52 -9.13
CA ASP A 58 -11.12 -2.29 -8.85
C ASP A 58 -11.34 -2.57 -7.35
N ALA A 59 -10.31 -2.40 -6.51
CA ALA A 59 -10.46 -2.41 -5.05
C ALA A 59 -11.11 -1.13 -4.51
N LEU A 60 -11.31 -0.10 -5.34
CA LEU A 60 -11.98 1.14 -4.99
C LEU A 60 -13.47 1.05 -5.36
N LYS A 61 -14.34 1.11 -4.35
CA LYS A 61 -15.80 1.00 -4.50
C LYS A 61 -16.55 2.02 -3.66
N ARG A 62 -17.82 2.23 -3.97
CA ARG A 62 -18.74 2.96 -3.09
C ARG A 62 -19.19 2.03 -1.96
N PHE A 63 -19.19 2.53 -0.74
CA PHE A 63 -19.65 1.77 0.43
C PHE A 63 -21.04 2.24 0.85
N VAL A 64 -21.82 1.34 1.44
CA VAL A 64 -23.15 1.65 1.97
C VAL A 64 -22.97 2.40 3.29
N ALA A 65 -23.52 3.61 3.36
CA ALA A 65 -23.56 4.42 4.57
C ALA A 65 -24.74 4.02 5.48
N SER A 66 -25.90 3.78 4.87
CA SER A 66 -27.10 3.35 5.58
C SER A 66 -28.04 2.59 4.66
N CYS A 67 -28.86 1.71 5.25
CA CYS A 67 -29.92 0.99 4.58
C CYS A 67 -31.20 1.12 5.41
N ASN A 68 -32.29 1.56 4.78
CA ASN A 68 -33.61 1.58 5.38
C ASN A 68 -34.37 0.31 4.96
N SER A 69 -34.52 -0.64 5.88
CA SER A 69 -35.19 -1.91 5.62
C SER A 69 -36.71 -1.80 5.39
N LEU A 70 -37.34 -0.68 5.74
CA LEU A 70 -38.78 -0.46 5.53
C LEU A 70 -39.07 0.13 4.14
N THR A 71 -38.20 1.01 3.64
CA THR A 71 -38.36 1.65 2.32
C THR A 71 -37.50 1.03 1.22
N ASN A 72 -36.56 0.14 1.59
CA ASN A 72 -35.49 -0.40 0.74
C ASN A 72 -34.52 0.68 0.19
N ASP A 73 -34.48 1.87 0.81
CA ASP A 73 -33.55 2.91 0.41
C ASP A 73 -32.15 2.63 0.92
N VAL A 74 -31.16 2.73 0.03
CA VAL A 74 -29.74 2.55 0.35
C VAL A 74 -29.03 3.87 0.08
N THR A 75 -28.40 4.43 1.12
CA THR A 75 -27.54 5.60 0.99
C THR A 75 -26.08 5.14 0.94
N TYR A 76 -25.32 5.68 0.00
CA TYR A 76 -23.90 5.37 -0.16
C TYR A 76 -23.03 6.50 0.40
N LEU A 77 -21.83 6.16 0.88
CA LEU A 77 -20.81 7.15 1.20
C LEU A 77 -20.39 7.89 -0.08
N GLU A 78 -20.12 9.18 0.04
CA GLU A 78 -19.57 9.96 -1.07
C GLU A 78 -18.15 9.51 -1.39
N GLY A 79 -17.79 9.49 -2.67
CA GLY A 79 -16.47 9.13 -3.15
C GLY A 79 -16.22 7.62 -3.28
N LEU A 80 -14.95 7.28 -3.52
CA LEU A 80 -14.47 5.91 -3.61
C LEU A 80 -13.65 5.56 -2.37
N TRP A 81 -13.79 4.31 -1.95
CA TRP A 81 -13.20 3.80 -0.72
C TRP A 81 -12.58 2.43 -0.98
N CYS A 82 -11.55 2.11 -0.21
CA CYS A 82 -10.88 0.81 -0.22
C CYS A 82 -11.06 0.15 1.13
N GLU A 83 -11.16 -1.18 1.17
CA GLU A 83 -11.05 -1.91 2.42
C GLU A 83 -9.66 -1.69 3.01
N ARG A 84 -9.60 -1.26 4.28
CA ARG A 84 -8.33 -0.95 4.96
C ARG A 84 -7.35 -2.12 4.91
N ALA A 85 -7.86 -3.33 5.05
CA ALA A 85 -7.05 -4.55 5.02
C ALA A 85 -6.24 -4.68 3.72
N ILE A 86 -6.80 -4.31 2.57
CA ILE A 86 -6.12 -4.37 1.26
C ILE A 86 -4.94 -3.39 1.25
N LEU A 87 -5.19 -2.13 1.64
CA LEU A 87 -4.13 -1.12 1.69
C LEU A 87 -3.03 -1.51 2.68
N MET A 88 -3.38 -1.98 3.87
CA MET A 88 -2.42 -2.41 4.90
C MET A 88 -1.58 -3.60 4.43
N GLN A 89 -2.19 -4.60 3.79
CA GLN A 89 -1.47 -5.73 3.21
C GLN A 89 -0.41 -5.26 2.20
N LYS A 90 -0.76 -4.32 1.32
CA LYS A 90 0.18 -3.79 0.31
C LYS A 90 1.31 -2.99 0.96
N LEU A 91 0.99 -2.13 1.94
CA LEU A 91 1.97 -1.38 2.72
C LEU A 91 2.94 -2.30 3.46
N ASP A 92 2.44 -3.30 4.18
CA ASP A 92 3.29 -4.26 4.91
C ASP A 92 4.17 -5.05 3.94
N SER A 93 3.61 -5.50 2.82
CA SER A 93 4.34 -6.30 1.82
C SER A 93 5.51 -5.51 1.21
N VAL A 94 5.31 -4.23 0.87
CA VAL A 94 6.39 -3.42 0.30
C VAL A 94 7.48 -3.10 1.32
N LEU A 95 7.10 -2.80 2.57
CA LEU A 95 8.07 -2.54 3.63
C LEU A 95 8.92 -3.78 3.90
N VAL A 96 8.31 -4.96 3.98
CA VAL A 96 9.01 -6.25 4.17
C VAL A 96 9.94 -6.55 2.99
N TYR A 97 9.51 -6.27 1.76
CA TYR A 97 10.36 -6.47 0.57
C TYR A 97 11.64 -5.65 0.66
N PHE A 98 11.53 -4.36 0.98
CA PHE A 98 12.69 -3.46 1.08
C PHE A 98 13.56 -3.74 2.31
N THR A 99 12.99 -4.12 3.46
CA THR A 99 13.81 -4.55 4.61
C THR A 99 14.53 -5.87 4.33
N GLY A 100 13.86 -6.82 3.65
CA GLY A 100 14.45 -8.11 3.29
C GLY A 100 15.55 -8.00 2.23
N LEU A 101 15.52 -6.98 1.37
CA LEU A 101 16.64 -6.66 0.47
C LEU A 101 17.88 -6.22 1.27
N GLN A 102 17.71 -5.35 2.25
CA GLN A 102 18.80 -4.88 3.11
C GLN A 102 19.43 -6.05 3.90
N ASP A 103 18.61 -6.92 4.48
CA ASP A 103 19.09 -8.09 5.23
C ASP A 103 19.83 -9.11 4.34
N ARG A 104 19.48 -9.23 3.04
CA ARG A 104 20.14 -10.14 2.09
C ARG A 104 21.52 -9.67 1.67
N GLU A 105 21.75 -8.36 1.59
CA GLU A 105 23.09 -7.81 1.35
C GLU A 105 24.02 -8.07 2.55
N GLU A 106 23.48 -8.02 3.77
CA GLU A 106 24.24 -8.26 5.00
C GLU A 106 24.40 -9.74 5.37
N ASN A 107 23.46 -10.60 4.97
CA ASN A 107 23.49 -12.05 5.23
C ASN A 107 23.09 -12.85 3.99
N PRO A 108 24.04 -13.20 3.09
CA PRO A 108 23.74 -14.09 1.97
C PRO A 108 23.31 -15.45 2.51
N ILE A 109 22.03 -15.78 2.36
CA ILE A 109 21.44 -17.05 2.81
C ILE A 109 22.10 -18.18 2.02
N GLY A 110 23.17 -18.74 2.59
CA GLY A 110 23.75 -19.99 2.14
C GLY A 110 22.82 -21.12 2.51
N PHE A 111 21.87 -21.47 1.64
CA PHE A 111 21.18 -22.74 1.71
C PHE A 111 22.23 -23.85 1.55
N ARG A 112 22.74 -24.37 2.67
CA ARG A 112 23.54 -25.59 2.68
C ARG A 112 22.55 -26.75 2.70
N PRO A 113 22.44 -27.56 1.63
CA PRO A 113 21.67 -28.80 1.71
C PRO A 113 22.28 -29.68 2.79
N PHE A 114 21.44 -30.19 3.70
CA PHE A 114 21.86 -31.10 4.75
C PHE A 114 22.50 -32.35 4.11
N LYS A 115 23.70 -32.72 4.59
CA LYS A 115 24.33 -34.01 4.29
C LYS A 115 23.72 -35.09 5.16
#